data_AF-A0A961G5X4-F1
#
_entry.id   AF-A0A961G5X4-F1
#
_cell.length_a   1.000
_cell.length_b   1.000
_cell.length_c   1.000
_cell.angle_alpha   90.00
_cell.angle_beta   90.00
_cell.angle_gamma   90.00
#
_symmetry.space_group_name_H-M   'P 1'
#
loop_
_entity.id
_entity.type
_entity.pdbx_description
1 polymer ?
#
loop_
_entity_poly.entity_id
_entity_poly.type
_entity_poly.pdbx_seq_one_letter_code
_entity_poly.pdbx_strand_id
1 'polypeptide(L)'
;AWYHDLGKTEHPQYFVENQLGYNPHDELTPEESVEIIRQHVIDGLDLARQYRIPEDVANGIRMHHGTSLIRYFYHQALKADADVDPEAFRHRGQKPTGREMAIVMISDATEAAARAYAQSEQPTEAGLRKLVDSIVAEKLEDGQFEDCALTFGELTTIKSEIVAALAGYYHARVEYPDFPEAPVTSTG
;
A
#
# COMPACT_ATOMS: atom_id res chain seq x y z
N ALA A 1 -2.85 11.70 -4.99
CA ALA A 1 -2.66 10.69 -3.93
C ALA A 1 -3.57 10.90 -2.71
N TRP A 2 -3.78 12.12 -2.18
CA TRP A 2 -4.51 12.30 -0.89
C TRP A 2 -5.88 11.62 -0.75
N TYR A 3 -6.60 11.41 -1.84
CA TYR A 3 -7.97 10.86 -1.80
C TYR A 3 -8.09 9.39 -2.18
N HIS A 4 -7.01 8.69 -2.58
CA HIS A 4 -7.13 7.33 -3.11
C HIS A 4 -7.82 6.36 -2.13
N ASP A 5 -7.59 6.56 -0.83
CA ASP A 5 -8.15 5.81 0.28
C ASP A 5 -9.40 6.45 0.92
N LEU A 6 -10.02 7.43 0.28
CA LEU A 6 -11.12 8.21 0.88
C LEU A 6 -12.24 7.32 1.46
N GLY A 7 -12.61 6.22 0.79
CA GLY A 7 -13.70 5.37 1.29
C GLY A 7 -13.39 4.61 2.57
N LYS A 8 -12.12 4.51 2.98
CA LYS A 8 -11.76 3.92 4.29
C LYS A 8 -12.38 4.69 5.46
N THR A 9 -12.78 5.96 5.25
CA THR A 9 -13.43 6.76 6.30
C THR A 9 -14.83 6.28 6.68
N GLU A 10 -15.51 5.51 5.83
CA GLU A 10 -16.84 4.95 6.16
C GLU A 10 -16.73 3.84 7.22
N HIS A 11 -15.64 3.06 7.15
CA HIS A 11 -15.43 1.89 8.00
C HIS A 11 -13.97 1.78 8.49
N PRO A 12 -13.44 2.80 9.18
CA PRO A 12 -12.01 2.93 9.46
C PRO A 12 -11.42 1.78 10.28
N GLN A 13 -12.21 1.16 11.17
CA GLN A 13 -11.76 0.09 12.06
C GLN A 13 -11.29 -1.18 11.33
N TYR A 14 -11.66 -1.38 10.07
CA TYR A 14 -11.23 -2.52 9.26
C TYR A 14 -9.88 -2.31 8.56
N PHE A 15 -9.27 -1.13 8.69
CA PHE A 15 -8.00 -0.83 8.05
C PHE A 15 -6.89 -0.73 9.10
N VAL A 16 -5.82 -1.50 8.93
CA VAL A 16 -4.77 -1.74 9.93
C VAL A 16 -4.12 -0.45 10.44
N GLU A 17 -3.99 0.56 9.58
CA GLU A 17 -3.46 1.88 9.92
C GLU A 17 -4.28 2.65 10.96
N ASN A 18 -5.55 2.26 11.15
CA ASN A 18 -6.47 2.86 12.13
C ASN A 18 -6.72 1.95 13.35
N GLN A 19 -6.16 0.74 13.37
CA GLN A 19 -6.40 -0.23 14.43
C GLN A 19 -5.49 0.03 15.64
N LEU A 20 -6.08 -0.05 16.84
CA LEU A 20 -5.39 0.11 18.12
C LEU A 20 -5.42 -1.20 18.92
N GLY A 21 -4.76 -2.23 18.37
CA GLY A 21 -4.56 -3.53 19.06
C GLY A 21 -5.71 -4.53 18.96
N TYR A 22 -6.84 -4.16 18.37
CA TYR A 22 -7.93 -5.07 18.01
C TYR A 22 -8.13 -5.08 16.50
N ASN A 23 -8.20 -6.28 15.91
CA ASN A 23 -8.39 -6.47 14.48
C ASN A 23 -9.76 -7.14 14.23
N PRO A 24 -10.77 -6.40 13.72
CA PRO A 24 -12.10 -6.96 13.46
C PRO A 24 -12.10 -8.10 12.45
N HIS A 25 -11.08 -8.21 11.60
CA HIS A 25 -10.94 -9.30 10.63
C HIS A 25 -10.72 -10.67 11.27
N ASP A 26 -10.32 -10.72 12.55
CA ASP A 26 -10.12 -11.99 13.26
C ASP A 26 -11.46 -12.71 13.54
N GLU A 27 -12.58 -11.99 13.45
CA GLU A 27 -13.95 -12.50 13.66
C GLU A 27 -14.70 -12.77 12.35
N LEU A 28 -14.06 -12.54 11.20
CA LEU A 28 -14.67 -12.63 9.87
C LEU A 28 -14.06 -13.76 9.05
N THR A 29 -14.80 -14.25 8.05
CA THR A 29 -14.19 -15.11 7.03
C THR A 29 -13.25 -14.30 6.11
N PRO A 30 -12.31 -14.97 5.41
CA PRO A 30 -11.48 -14.31 4.41
C PRO A 30 -12.30 -13.58 3.33
N GLU A 31 -13.42 -14.18 2.91
CA GLU A 31 -14.32 -13.62 1.89
C GLU A 31 -15.05 -12.37 2.38
N GLU A 32 -15.56 -12.40 3.62
CA GLU A 32 -16.19 -11.22 4.25
C GLU A 32 -15.19 -10.07 4.38
N SER A 33 -13.98 -10.39 4.82
CA SER A 33 -12.89 -9.42 4.95
C SER A 33 -12.53 -8.77 3.61
N VAL A 34 -12.42 -9.58 2.55
CA VAL A 34 -12.17 -9.10 1.19
C VAL A 34 -13.26 -8.17 0.70
N GLU A 35 -14.53 -8.47 0.98
CA GLU A 35 -15.62 -7.62 0.51
C GLU A 35 -15.59 -6.25 1.19
N ILE A 36 -15.30 -6.21 2.49
CA ILE A 36 -15.07 -4.95 3.23
C ILE A 36 -13.89 -4.17 2.64
N ILE A 37 -12.77 -4.85 2.39
CA ILE A 37 -11.59 -4.23 1.79
C ILE A 37 -11.89 -3.70 0.39
N ARG A 38 -12.72 -4.37 -0.42
CA ARG A 38 -13.12 -3.84 -1.73
C ARG A 38 -14.05 -2.63 -1.64
N GLN A 39 -14.93 -2.65 -0.65
CA GLN A 39 -16.00 -1.66 -0.51
C GLN A 39 -15.45 -0.23 -0.39
N HIS A 40 -14.25 -0.03 0.17
CA HIS A 40 -13.65 1.30 0.27
C HIS A 40 -13.47 2.00 -1.09
N VAL A 41 -13.28 1.26 -2.19
CA VAL A 41 -13.18 1.88 -3.52
C VAL A 41 -14.53 2.42 -3.96
N ILE A 42 -15.60 1.66 -3.71
CA ILE A 42 -16.98 2.04 -4.05
C ILE A 42 -17.40 3.24 -3.20
N ASP A 43 -17.22 3.14 -1.88
CA ASP A 43 -17.53 4.21 -0.93
C ASP A 43 -16.74 5.48 -1.25
N GLY A 44 -15.45 5.33 -1.58
CA GLY A 44 -14.60 6.44 -1.97
C GLY A 44 -15.10 7.15 -3.23
N LEU A 45 -15.59 6.40 -4.22
CA LEU A 45 -16.17 6.98 -5.44
C LEU A 45 -17.51 7.68 -5.17
N ASP A 46 -18.32 7.15 -4.25
CA ASP A 46 -19.59 7.78 -3.87
C ASP A 46 -19.35 9.07 -3.08
N LEU A 47 -18.40 9.07 -2.14
CA LEU A 47 -17.95 10.29 -1.45
C LEU A 47 -17.36 11.29 -2.44
N ALA A 48 -16.54 10.84 -3.40
CA ALA A 48 -15.97 11.71 -4.43
C ALA A 48 -17.07 12.41 -5.26
N ARG A 49 -18.13 11.70 -5.62
CA ARG A 49 -19.31 12.30 -6.30
C ARG A 49 -20.02 13.29 -5.39
N GLN A 50 -20.28 12.92 -4.14
CA GLN A 50 -20.98 13.77 -3.17
C GLN A 50 -20.26 15.10 -2.95
N TYR A 51 -18.94 15.06 -2.80
CA TYR A 51 -18.10 16.23 -2.56
C TYR A 51 -17.58 16.90 -3.82
N ARG A 52 -18.00 16.43 -5.01
CA ARG A 52 -17.61 16.98 -6.31
C ARG A 52 -16.09 17.00 -6.51
N ILE A 53 -15.42 15.94 -6.07
CA ILE A 53 -14.00 15.72 -6.33
C ILE A 53 -13.81 15.55 -7.85
N PRO A 54 -12.83 16.23 -8.48
CA PRO A 54 -12.57 16.11 -9.91
C PRO A 54 -12.31 14.66 -10.36
N GLU A 55 -12.75 14.31 -11.56
CA GLU A 55 -12.63 12.94 -12.10
C GLU A 55 -11.17 12.45 -12.12
N ASP A 56 -10.22 13.31 -12.47
CA ASP A 56 -8.79 12.95 -12.49
C ASP A 56 -8.26 12.54 -11.11
N VAL A 57 -8.84 13.10 -10.04
CA VAL A 57 -8.50 12.73 -8.66
C VAL A 57 -9.27 11.47 -8.24
N ALA A 58 -10.55 11.36 -8.62
CA ALA A 58 -11.37 10.17 -8.37
C ALA A 58 -10.83 8.92 -9.08
N ASN A 59 -10.11 9.08 -10.20
CA ASN A 59 -9.37 8.00 -10.86
C ASN A 59 -8.33 7.36 -9.92
N GLY A 60 -7.73 8.15 -9.02
CA GLY A 60 -6.84 7.62 -7.98
C GLY A 60 -7.55 6.62 -7.07
N ILE A 61 -8.81 6.86 -6.71
CA ILE A 61 -9.62 5.92 -5.92
C ILE A 61 -9.90 4.67 -6.74
N ARG A 62 -10.38 4.85 -7.98
CA ARG A 62 -10.79 3.73 -8.86
C ARG A 62 -9.66 2.77 -9.22
N MET A 63 -8.45 3.30 -9.38
CA MET A 63 -7.36 2.59 -10.08
C MET A 63 -6.18 2.20 -9.20
N HIS A 64 -6.03 2.73 -7.98
CA HIS A 64 -4.79 2.52 -7.20
C HIS A 64 -4.52 1.04 -6.87
N HIS A 65 -5.54 0.19 -6.74
CA HIS A 65 -5.36 -1.25 -6.58
C HIS A 65 -5.51 -2.06 -7.88
N GLY A 66 -6.10 -1.47 -8.93
CA GLY A 66 -6.43 -2.17 -10.16
C GLY A 66 -7.28 -3.42 -9.92
N THR A 67 -6.79 -4.54 -10.45
CA THR A 67 -7.37 -5.88 -10.28
C THR A 67 -6.45 -6.79 -9.45
N SER A 68 -5.58 -6.18 -8.64
CA SER A 68 -4.59 -6.91 -7.83
C SER A 68 -5.27 -7.93 -6.91
N LEU A 69 -4.57 -9.03 -6.65
CA LEU A 69 -4.98 -10.02 -5.66
C LEU A 69 -4.83 -9.47 -4.23
N ILE A 70 -5.85 -9.64 -3.39
CA ILE A 70 -5.80 -9.35 -1.96
C ILE A 70 -5.13 -10.55 -1.26
N ARG A 71 -3.80 -10.58 -1.33
CA ARG A 71 -2.97 -11.76 -1.01
C ARG A 71 -3.18 -12.31 0.39
N TYR A 72 -3.29 -11.45 1.40
CA TYR A 72 -3.38 -11.89 2.79
C TYR A 72 -4.58 -12.81 3.03
N PHE A 73 -5.78 -12.37 2.64
CA PHE A 73 -7.01 -13.15 2.80
C PHE A 73 -7.06 -14.33 1.83
N TYR A 74 -6.50 -14.21 0.61
CA TYR A 74 -6.36 -15.36 -0.28
C TYR A 74 -5.50 -16.47 0.33
N HIS A 75 -4.34 -16.12 0.90
CA HIS A 75 -3.48 -17.08 1.61
C HIS A 75 -4.14 -17.65 2.87
N GLN A 76 -4.99 -16.87 3.55
CA GLN A 76 -5.77 -17.36 4.68
C GLN A 76 -6.81 -18.40 4.21
N ALA A 77 -7.53 -18.12 3.12
CA ALA A 77 -8.50 -19.04 2.53
C ALA A 77 -7.84 -20.35 2.04
N LEU A 78 -6.67 -20.26 1.40
CA LEU A 78 -5.90 -21.42 0.95
C LEU A 78 -5.52 -22.41 2.06
N LYS A 79 -5.46 -21.96 3.33
CA LYS A 79 -5.20 -22.85 4.47
C LYS A 79 -6.40 -23.73 4.82
N ALA A 80 -7.61 -23.27 4.50
CA ALA A 80 -8.86 -23.98 4.73
C ALA A 80 -9.28 -24.79 3.50
N ASP A 81 -9.08 -24.24 2.29
CA ASP A 81 -9.42 -24.87 1.02
C ASP A 81 -8.32 -24.61 -0.02
N ALA A 82 -7.63 -25.68 -0.44
CA ALA A 82 -6.54 -25.60 -1.40
C ALA A 82 -7.00 -25.30 -2.84
N ASP A 83 -8.29 -25.51 -3.13
CA ASP A 83 -8.88 -25.30 -4.46
C ASP A 83 -9.63 -23.97 -4.58
N VAL A 84 -9.46 -23.06 -3.60
CA VAL A 84 -10.11 -21.75 -3.60
C VAL A 84 -9.71 -20.92 -4.83
N ASP A 85 -10.71 -20.35 -5.50
CA ASP A 85 -10.51 -19.55 -6.71
C ASP A 85 -9.85 -18.19 -6.38
N PRO A 86 -8.65 -17.87 -6.92
CA PRO A 86 -8.02 -16.58 -6.71
C PRO A 86 -8.86 -15.39 -7.19
N GLU A 87 -9.72 -15.56 -8.19
CA GLU A 87 -10.58 -14.48 -8.69
C GLU A 87 -11.55 -13.98 -7.61
N ALA A 88 -11.96 -14.84 -6.68
CA ALA A 88 -12.78 -14.47 -5.53
C ALA A 88 -12.08 -13.50 -4.57
N PHE A 89 -10.78 -13.29 -4.70
CA PHE A 89 -9.94 -12.46 -3.83
C PHE A 89 -9.29 -11.27 -4.53
N ARG A 90 -9.61 -10.99 -5.80
CA ARG A 90 -9.09 -9.83 -6.52
C ARG A 90 -9.86 -8.54 -6.26
N HIS A 91 -9.22 -7.39 -6.32
CA HIS A 91 -9.94 -6.12 -6.42
C HIS A 91 -10.79 -6.08 -7.69
N ARG A 92 -11.93 -5.38 -7.63
CA ARG A 92 -12.85 -5.14 -8.74
C ARG A 92 -12.71 -3.73 -9.33
N GLY A 93 -11.53 -3.14 -9.16
CA GLY A 93 -11.20 -1.81 -9.66
C GLY A 93 -10.88 -1.82 -11.16
N GLN A 94 -10.41 -0.68 -11.64
CA GLN A 94 -9.93 -0.54 -13.01
C GLN A 94 -8.40 -0.51 -13.02
N LYS A 95 -7.76 -1.24 -13.94
CA LYS A 95 -6.30 -1.11 -14.14
C LYS A 95 -5.92 0.35 -14.43
N PRO A 96 -4.73 0.81 -14.02
CA PRO A 96 -4.26 2.14 -14.34
C PRO A 96 -4.22 2.34 -15.85
N THR A 97 -4.79 3.44 -16.32
CA THR A 97 -4.81 3.81 -17.75
C THR A 97 -3.78 4.88 -18.11
N GLY A 98 -3.27 5.61 -17.10
CA GLY A 98 -2.27 6.66 -17.22
C GLY A 98 -1.03 6.39 -16.38
N ARG A 99 0.06 7.10 -16.68
CA ARG A 99 1.35 6.96 -15.97
C ARG A 99 1.21 7.36 -14.51
N GLU A 100 0.46 8.41 -14.25
CA GLU A 100 0.17 8.95 -12.93
C GLU A 100 -0.53 7.91 -12.05
N MET A 101 -1.49 7.18 -12.61
CA MET A 101 -2.24 6.15 -11.86
C MET A 101 -1.40 4.92 -11.60
N ALA A 102 -0.54 4.53 -12.54
CA ALA A 102 0.45 3.47 -12.30
C ALA A 102 1.47 3.86 -11.22
N ILE A 103 1.93 5.12 -11.21
CA ILE A 103 2.79 5.64 -10.14
C ILE A 103 2.06 5.59 -8.79
N VAL A 104 0.80 6.03 -8.71
CA VAL A 104 0.01 5.95 -7.47
C VAL A 104 -0.09 4.50 -6.98
N MET A 105 -0.42 3.56 -7.86
CA MET A 105 -0.48 2.13 -7.53
C MET A 105 0.86 1.59 -6.98
N ILE A 106 1.97 1.89 -7.65
CA ILE A 106 3.29 1.40 -7.23
C ILE A 106 3.68 2.06 -5.90
N SER A 107 3.48 3.37 -5.76
CA SER A 107 3.82 4.11 -4.55
C SER A 107 3.01 3.64 -3.35
N ASP A 108 1.71 3.40 -3.49
CA ASP A 108 0.86 2.86 -2.42
C ASP A 108 1.35 1.48 -1.96
N ALA A 109 1.49 0.54 -2.89
CA ALA A 109 1.93 -0.82 -2.58
C ALA A 109 3.33 -0.86 -1.96
N THR A 110 4.26 -0.04 -2.45
CA THR A 110 5.63 0.03 -1.93
C THR A 110 5.72 0.71 -0.57
N GLU A 111 4.89 1.73 -0.30
CA GLU A 111 4.83 2.37 1.01
C GLU A 111 4.32 1.39 2.07
N ALA A 112 3.17 0.73 1.81
CA ALA A 112 2.59 -0.24 2.73
C ALA A 112 3.56 -1.38 3.04
N ALA A 113 4.22 -1.92 2.01
CA ALA A 113 5.22 -2.98 2.18
C ALA A 113 6.49 -2.50 2.89
N ALA A 114 6.99 -1.31 2.59
CA ALA A 114 8.17 -0.75 3.26
C ALA A 114 7.88 -0.46 4.74
N ARG A 115 6.67 -0.01 5.08
CA ARG A 115 6.22 0.19 6.46
C ARG A 115 6.20 -1.12 7.23
N ALA A 116 5.67 -2.19 6.65
CA ALA A 116 5.70 -3.51 7.25
C ALA A 116 7.15 -4.03 7.41
N TYR A 117 8.00 -3.85 6.39
CA TYR A 117 9.41 -4.21 6.43
C TYR A 117 10.17 -3.52 7.58
N ALA A 118 9.90 -2.22 7.79
CA ALA A 118 10.50 -1.42 8.85
C ALA A 118 10.07 -1.84 10.27
N GLN A 119 8.97 -2.59 10.42
CA GLN A 119 8.55 -3.14 11.72
C GLN A 119 9.37 -4.39 12.10
N SER A 120 9.90 -5.12 11.12
CA SER A 120 10.69 -6.34 11.37
C SER A 120 12.19 -6.10 11.45
N GLU A 121 12.73 -5.17 10.67
CA GLU A 121 14.17 -4.86 10.62
C GLU A 121 14.42 -3.45 10.11
N GLN A 122 15.63 -2.92 10.34
CA GLN A 122 16.01 -1.59 9.85
C GLN A 122 16.08 -1.58 8.31
N PRO A 123 15.32 -0.73 7.62
CA PRO A 123 15.39 -0.67 6.16
C PRO A 123 16.77 -0.19 5.69
N THR A 124 17.36 -0.98 4.80
CA THR A 124 18.58 -0.62 4.04
C THR A 124 18.21 -0.26 2.61
N GLU A 125 19.01 0.56 1.92
CA GLU A 125 18.76 0.88 0.50
C GLU A 125 18.67 -0.37 -0.37
N ALA A 126 19.54 -1.36 -0.15
CA ALA A 126 19.51 -2.64 -0.86
C ALA A 126 18.23 -3.44 -0.57
N GLY A 127 17.79 -3.47 0.70
CA GLY A 127 16.53 -4.12 1.10
C GLY A 127 15.31 -3.45 0.46
N LEU A 128 15.25 -2.12 0.52
CA LEU A 128 14.19 -1.32 -0.11
C LEU A 128 14.16 -1.52 -1.63
N ARG A 129 15.33 -1.55 -2.29
CA ARG A 129 15.41 -1.84 -3.72
C ARG A 129 14.84 -3.21 -4.07
N LYS A 130 15.23 -4.24 -3.33
CA LYS A 130 14.70 -5.60 -3.53
C LYS A 130 13.17 -5.64 -3.35
N LEU A 131 12.66 -4.96 -2.32
CA LEU A 131 11.23 -4.86 -2.04
C LEU A 131 10.48 -4.17 -3.18
N VAL A 132 10.96 -2.99 -3.61
CA VAL A 132 10.36 -2.25 -4.74
C VAL A 132 10.41 -3.05 -6.03
N ASP A 133 11.55 -3.69 -6.33
CA ASP A 133 11.69 -4.54 -7.52
C ASP A 133 10.70 -5.71 -7.50
N SER A 134 10.50 -6.37 -6.36
CA SER A 134 9.53 -7.47 -6.24
C SER A 134 8.09 -7.01 -6.46
N ILE A 135 7.71 -5.86 -5.92
CA ILE A 135 6.34 -5.33 -6.05
C ILE A 135 6.07 -4.94 -7.49
N VAL A 136 6.99 -4.25 -8.15
CA VAL A 136 6.81 -3.87 -9.56
C VAL A 136 6.79 -5.09 -10.47
N ALA A 137 7.65 -6.09 -10.23
CA ALA A 137 7.62 -7.35 -10.97
C ALA A 137 6.27 -8.07 -10.81
N GLU A 138 5.76 -8.15 -9.58
CA GLU A 138 4.45 -8.73 -9.29
C GLU A 138 3.32 -8.04 -10.04
N LYS A 139 3.27 -6.70 -10.04
CA LYS A 139 2.24 -5.94 -10.77
C LYS A 139 2.35 -6.12 -12.29
N LEU A 140 3.58 -6.23 -12.80
CA LEU A 140 3.83 -6.48 -14.22
C LEU A 140 3.36 -7.89 -14.63
N GLU A 141 3.71 -8.91 -13.84
CA GLU A 141 3.29 -10.31 -14.06
C GLU A 141 1.77 -10.48 -13.93
N ASP A 142 1.12 -9.73 -13.04
CA ASP A 142 -0.34 -9.67 -12.86
C ASP A 142 -1.06 -8.78 -13.89
N GLY A 143 -0.34 -8.34 -14.93
CA GLY A 143 -0.89 -7.56 -16.05
C GLY A 143 -1.47 -6.21 -15.66
N GLN A 144 -1.10 -5.64 -14.50
CA GLN A 144 -1.71 -4.41 -13.99
C GLN A 144 -1.37 -3.18 -14.83
N PHE A 145 -0.29 -3.22 -15.61
CA PHE A 145 0.16 -2.10 -16.43
C PHE A 145 -0.26 -2.21 -17.91
N GLU A 146 -1.03 -3.22 -18.29
CA GLU A 146 -1.42 -3.46 -19.70
C GLU A 146 -2.22 -2.31 -20.32
N ASP A 147 -2.98 -1.58 -19.50
CA ASP A 147 -3.84 -0.50 -19.96
C ASP A 147 -3.17 0.89 -19.89
N CYS A 148 -1.92 0.98 -19.41
CA CYS A 148 -1.15 2.23 -19.37
C CYS A 148 0.09 2.19 -20.26
N ALA A 149 0.36 3.30 -20.94
CA ALA A 149 1.51 3.43 -21.85
C ALA A 149 2.82 3.72 -21.08
N LEU A 150 3.21 2.77 -20.23
CA LEU A 150 4.36 2.88 -19.35
C LEU A 150 5.53 2.04 -19.90
N THR A 151 6.65 2.71 -20.15
CA THR A 151 7.83 2.06 -20.74
C THR A 151 8.72 1.42 -19.67
N PHE A 152 9.55 0.44 -20.05
CA PHE A 152 10.56 -0.12 -19.13
C PHE A 152 11.55 0.92 -18.61
N GLY A 153 11.86 1.94 -19.41
CA GLY A 153 12.69 3.08 -18.98
C GLY A 153 12.00 3.85 -17.84
N GLU A 154 10.72 4.16 -18.00
CA GLU A 154 9.93 4.83 -16.96
C GLU A 154 9.76 3.98 -15.71
N LEU A 155 9.53 2.67 -15.84
CA LEU A 155 9.52 1.75 -14.69
C LEU A 155 10.86 1.80 -13.94
N THR A 156 11.98 1.81 -14.65
CA THR A 156 13.31 1.87 -14.03
C THR A 156 13.51 3.17 -13.26
N THR A 157 13.07 4.30 -13.82
CA THR A 157 13.08 5.60 -13.15
C THR A 157 12.18 5.58 -11.92
N ILE A 158 10.91 5.17 -12.04
CA ILE A 158 9.94 5.10 -10.94
C ILE A 158 10.51 4.29 -9.77
N LYS A 159 11.03 3.09 -10.03
CA LYS A 159 11.61 2.25 -8.99
C LYS A 159 12.77 2.95 -8.27
N SER A 160 13.64 3.62 -9.02
CA SER A 160 14.81 4.28 -8.44
C SER A 160 14.43 5.50 -7.59
N GLU A 161 13.46 6.29 -8.03
CA GLU A 161 12.95 7.44 -7.28
C GLU A 161 12.22 7.00 -6.00
N ILE A 162 11.43 5.92 -6.07
CA ILE A 162 10.76 5.36 -4.88
C ILE A 162 11.79 4.86 -3.86
N VAL A 163 12.82 4.13 -4.30
CA VAL A 163 13.89 3.67 -3.40
C VAL A 163 14.59 4.85 -2.74
N ALA A 164 14.95 5.89 -3.49
CA ALA A 164 15.59 7.09 -2.94
C ALA A 164 14.69 7.81 -1.92
N ALA A 165 13.39 7.95 -2.21
CA ALA A 165 12.42 8.56 -1.31
C ALA A 165 12.25 7.76 -0.01
N LEU A 166 12.10 6.43 -0.10
CA LEU A 166 11.99 5.56 1.06
C LEU A 166 13.27 5.55 1.89
N ALA A 167 14.44 5.47 1.24
CA ALA A 167 15.73 5.53 1.94
C ALA A 167 15.88 6.86 2.69
N GLY A 168 15.57 7.99 2.06
CA GLY A 168 15.58 9.29 2.71
C GLY A 168 14.64 9.36 3.93
N TYR A 169 13.41 8.84 3.79
CA TYR A 169 12.43 8.81 4.88
C TYR A 169 12.87 7.95 6.08
N TYR A 170 13.39 6.75 5.82
CA TYR A 170 13.80 5.83 6.89
C TYR A 170 15.18 6.17 7.47
N HIS A 171 16.10 6.78 6.72
CA HIS A 171 17.38 7.26 7.26
C HIS A 171 17.24 8.55 8.07
N ALA A 172 16.40 9.50 7.66
CA ALA A 172 16.18 10.74 8.40
C ALA A 172 15.55 10.53 9.79
N ARG A 173 14.91 9.37 10.02
CA ARG A 173 14.35 8.98 11.33
C ARG A 173 15.39 8.44 12.32
N VAL A 174 16.63 8.19 11.89
CA VAL A 174 17.65 7.47 12.69
C VAL A 174 18.55 8.40 13.52
N GLU A 175 18.49 9.74 13.39
CA GLU A 175 19.38 10.62 14.14
C GLU A 175 18.69 11.57 15.15
N TYR A 176 18.72 11.17 16.41
CA TYR A 176 19.22 12.03 17.49
C TYR A 176 20.26 11.22 18.28
N PRO A 177 21.56 11.56 18.23
CA PRO A 177 22.49 11.02 19.21
C PRO A 177 22.09 11.52 20.60
N ASP A 178 21.96 10.60 21.56
CA ASP A 178 21.85 10.94 22.97
C ASP A 178 23.00 11.88 23.32
N PHE A 179 22.68 13.12 23.69
CA PHE A 179 23.69 14.02 24.25
C PHE A 179 24.27 13.33 25.48
N PRO A 180 25.59 13.12 25.56
CA PRO A 180 26.17 12.59 26.78
C PRO A 180 25.85 13.56 27.92
N GLU A 181 25.17 13.07 28.97
CA GLU A 181 24.96 13.84 30.18
C GLU A 181 26.30 14.38 30.67
N ALA A 182 26.36 15.70 30.86
CA ALA A 182 27.56 16.33 31.40
C ALA A 182 27.90 15.68 32.75
N PRO A 183 29.18 15.41 33.04
CA PRO A 183 29.56 14.78 34.29
C PRO A 183 29.09 15.66 35.45
N VAL A 184 28.25 15.08 36.31
CA VAL A 184 27.81 15.72 37.55
C VAL A 184 29.06 15.96 38.39
N THR A 185 29.52 17.21 38.46
CA THR A 185 30.54 17.62 39.40
C THR A 185 29.91 17.62 40.79
N SER A 186 30.24 16.61 41.60
CA SER A 186 29.94 16.69 43.02
C SER A 186 30.71 17.87 43.60
N THR A 187 29.97 18.82 44.17
CA THR A 187 30.53 19.88 44.99
C THR A 187 29.97 19.73 46.39
N GLY A 188 30.89 19.58 47.34
CA GLY A 188 30.73 19.95 48.76
C GLY A 188 29.88 19.03 49.61
#